data_AF-A0A956FYJ8-F1
#
_entry.id   AF-A0A956FYJ8-F1
#
_cell.length_a   1.000
_cell.length_b   1.000
_cell.length_c   1.000
_cell.angle_alpha   90.00
_cell.angle_beta   90.00
_cell.angle_gamma   90.00
#
_symmetry.space_group_name_H-M   'P 1'
#
loop_
_entity.id
_entity.type
_entity.pdbx_description
1 polymer ?
#
loop_
_entity_poly.entity_id
_entity_poly.type
_entity_poly.pdbx_seq_one_letter_code
_entity_poly.pdbx_strand_id
1 'polypeptide(L)'
;WALVGDAGYFRDPITAQGISDALRDAELLARAIARGGAFAEYQAQRDALCLEMFDISDEVASHAWSIERVQLLHKRMSKIGRMQEQAILELDADGPAASISAAA
;
A
#
# COMPACT_ATOMS: atom_id res chain seq x y z
N TRP A 1 6.39 -17.26 3.71
CA TRP A 1 5.92 -16.84 2.38
C TRP A 1 5.27 -15.47 2.53
N ALA A 2 5.25 -14.66 1.47
CA ALA A 2 4.68 -13.31 1.49
C ALA A 2 4.07 -12.99 0.11
N LEU A 3 3.07 -12.11 0.07
CA LEU A 3 2.35 -11.71 -1.14
C LEU A 3 2.44 -10.20 -1.32
N VAL A 4 2.77 -9.75 -2.53
CA VAL A 4 3.09 -8.35 -2.88
C VAL A 4 2.14 -7.86 -3.97
N GLY A 5 1.71 -6.60 -3.91
CA GLY A 5 0.83 -6.00 -4.90
C GLY A 5 -0.49 -6.76 -5.02
N ASP A 6 -0.98 -6.92 -6.26
CA ASP A 6 -2.26 -7.56 -6.57
C ASP A 6 -2.39 -9.00 -6.05
N ALA A 7 -1.27 -9.71 -5.83
CA ALA A 7 -1.30 -11.04 -5.22
C ALA A 7 -1.64 -11.00 -3.73
N GLY A 8 -1.33 -9.89 -3.04
CA GLY A 8 -1.60 -9.69 -1.62
C GLY A 8 -2.98 -9.09 -1.35
N TYR A 9 -3.39 -8.13 -2.18
CA TYR A 9 -4.74 -7.58 -2.22
C TYR A 9 -4.99 -6.96 -3.60
N PHE A 10 -6.14 -7.26 -4.20
CA PHE A 10 -6.52 -6.68 -5.50
C PHE A 10 -7.56 -5.59 -5.27
N ARG A 11 -7.28 -4.36 -5.71
CA ARG A 11 -8.18 -3.20 -5.59
C ARG A 11 -8.72 -2.81 -6.97
N ASP A 12 -9.91 -2.20 -6.99
CA ASP A 12 -10.47 -1.64 -8.22
C ASP A 12 -9.49 -0.68 -8.94
N PRO A 13 -9.30 -0.80 -10.27
CA PRO A 13 -8.35 -0.01 -11.04
C PRO A 13 -8.71 1.49 -11.16
N ILE A 14 -9.89 1.93 -10.72
CA ILE A 14 -10.36 3.33 -10.78
C ILE A 14 -9.39 4.32 -10.12
N THR A 15 -8.54 3.87 -9.18
CA THR A 15 -7.55 4.74 -8.51
C THR A 15 -6.26 4.94 -9.31
N ALA A 16 -6.00 4.12 -10.34
CA ALA A 16 -4.76 4.12 -11.12
C ALA A 16 -3.45 3.98 -10.30
N GLN A 17 -3.50 3.31 -9.14
CA GLN A 17 -2.39 3.23 -8.18
C GLN A 17 -1.77 1.83 -8.01
N GLY A 18 -2.18 0.82 -8.79
CA GLY A 18 -1.72 -0.57 -8.60
C GLY A 18 -0.20 -0.76 -8.65
N ILE A 19 0.49 -0.11 -9.60
CA ILE A 19 1.95 -0.18 -9.71
C ILE A 19 2.66 0.47 -8.51
N SER A 20 2.15 1.61 -8.02
CA SER A 20 2.70 2.28 -6.84
C SER A 20 2.57 1.41 -5.59
N ASP A 21 1.43 0.72 -5.45
CA ASP A 21 1.21 -0.22 -4.35
C ASP A 21 2.13 -1.45 -4.42
N ALA A 22 2.31 -2.04 -5.60
CA ALA A 22 3.22 -3.15 -5.78
C ALA A 22 4.68 -2.79 -5.44
N LEU A 23 5.14 -1.60 -5.85
CA LEU A 23 6.49 -1.12 -5.55
C LEU A 23 6.68 -0.83 -4.06
N ARG A 24 5.70 -0.18 -3.42
CA ARG A 24 5.68 0.04 -1.97
C ARG A 24 5.75 -1.29 -1.21
N ASP A 25 4.93 -2.26 -1.60
CA ASP A 25 4.89 -3.57 -0.95
C ASP A 25 6.20 -4.36 -1.15
N ALA A 26 6.85 -4.23 -2.31
CA ALA A 26 8.14 -4.87 -2.58
C ALA A 26 9.24 -4.32 -1.67
N GLU A 27 9.29 -2.99 -1.49
CA GLU A 27 10.25 -2.33 -0.60
C GLU A 27 10.03 -2.71 0.87
N LEU A 28 8.78 -2.70 1.33
CA LEU A 28 8.43 -3.14 2.69
C LEU A 28 8.84 -4.59 2.94
N LEU A 29 8.62 -5.48 1.97
CA LEU A 29 9.01 -6.88 2.08
C LEU A 29 10.55 -7.04 2.09
N ALA A 30 11.27 -6.31 1.23
CA ALA A 30 12.73 -6.33 1.19
C ALA A 30 13.34 -5.92 2.54
N ARG A 31 12.78 -4.88 3.18
CA ARG A 31 13.18 -4.46 4.53
C ARG A 31 12.87 -5.50 5.59
N ALA A 32 11.71 -6.14 5.52
CA ALA A 32 11.35 -7.22 6.45
C ALA A 32 12.30 -8.43 6.31
N ILE A 33 12.73 -8.77 5.09
CA ILE A 33 13.75 -9.79 4.83
C ILE A 33 15.08 -9.37 5.46
N ALA A 34 15.53 -8.14 5.23
CA ALA A 34 16.79 -7.62 5.79
C ALA A 34 16.79 -7.60 7.33
N ARG A 35 15.63 -7.45 7.97
CA ARG A 35 15.45 -7.52 9.43
C ARG A 35 15.32 -8.94 9.99
N GLY A 36 15.56 -9.98 9.19
CA GLY A 36 15.50 -11.37 9.65
C GLY A 36 14.16 -12.07 9.42
N GLY A 37 13.38 -11.63 8.44
CA GLY A 37 12.13 -12.31 8.04
C GLY A 37 10.89 -11.90 8.84
N ALA A 38 10.77 -10.61 9.16
CA ALA A 38 9.65 -10.00 9.87
C ALA A 38 8.36 -9.92 9.01
N PHE A 39 7.88 -11.07 8.50
CA PHE A 39 6.79 -11.14 7.53
C PHE A 39 5.42 -10.75 8.10
N ALA A 40 5.20 -10.98 9.40
CA ALA A 40 3.96 -10.58 10.05
C ALA A 40 3.86 -9.04 10.15
N GLU A 41 4.97 -8.39 10.48
CA GLU A 41 5.09 -6.94 10.54
C GLU A 41 4.94 -6.32 9.14
N TYR A 42 5.56 -6.92 8.13
CA TYR A 42 5.35 -6.56 6.72
C TYR A 42 3.85 -6.59 6.36
N GLN A 43 3.17 -7.70 6.65
CA GLN A 43 1.76 -7.86 6.31
C GLN A 43 0.90 -6.83 7.05
N ALA A 44 1.13 -6.63 8.36
CA ALA A 44 0.39 -5.65 9.15
C ALA A 44 0.58 -4.22 8.63
N GLN A 45 1.81 -3.86 8.24
CA GLN A 45 2.11 -2.53 7.69
C GLN A 45 1.48 -2.34 6.31
N ARG A 46 1.54 -3.35 5.44
CA ARG A 46 0.87 -3.34 4.13
C ARG A 46 -0.64 -3.13 4.31
N ASP A 47 -1.27 -3.95 5.14
CA ASP A 47 -2.72 -3.93 5.34
C ASP A 47 -3.18 -2.57 5.90
N ALA A 48 -2.43 -2.00 6.85
CA ALA A 48 -2.70 -0.66 7.39
C ALA A 48 -2.63 0.45 6.33
N LEU A 49 -1.76 0.31 5.32
CA LEU A 49 -1.59 1.29 4.26
C LEU A 49 -2.62 1.14 3.13
N CYS A 50 -3.24 -0.03 2.95
CA CYS A 50 -4.11 -0.29 1.81
C CYS A 50 -5.60 -0.43 2.11
N LEU A 51 -6.00 -0.91 3.30
CA LEU A 51 -7.39 -1.30 3.58
C LEU A 51 -8.39 -0.14 3.40
N GLU A 52 -8.11 1.05 3.92
CA GLU A 52 -9.05 2.18 3.80
C GLU A 52 -9.19 2.63 2.33
N MET A 53 -8.09 2.65 1.58
CA MET A 53 -8.13 2.98 0.15
C MET A 53 -8.90 1.92 -0.65
N PHE A 54 -8.73 0.64 -0.28
CA PHE A 54 -9.47 -0.49 -0.85
C PHE A 54 -10.97 -0.30 -0.68
N ASP A 55 -11.46 -0.10 0.54
CA ASP A 55 -12.89 0.08 0.83
C ASP A 55 -13.48 1.29 0.08
N ILE A 56 -12.76 2.43 0.06
CA ILE A 56 -13.22 3.63 -0.64
C ILE A 56 -13.28 3.41 -2.14
N SER A 57 -12.28 2.74 -2.73
CA SER A 57 -12.27 2.49 -4.17
C SER A 57 -13.41 1.58 -4.61
N ASP A 58 -13.75 0.56 -3.81
CA ASP A 58 -14.87 -0.34 -4.07
C ASP A 58 -16.20 0.42 -3.99
N GLU A 59 -16.35 1.29 -2.98
CA GLU A 59 -17.55 2.12 -2.86
C GLU A 59 -17.69 3.11 -4.04
N VAL A 60 -16.60 3.74 -4.48
CA VAL A 60 -16.63 4.62 -5.66
C VAL A 60 -16.97 3.82 -6.94
N ALA A 61 -16.36 2.64 -7.12
CA ALA A 61 -16.56 1.77 -8.27
C ALA A 61 -17.96 1.12 -8.31
N SER A 62 -18.65 1.02 -7.17
CA SER A 62 -20.02 0.51 -7.10
C SER A 62 -21.03 1.39 -7.86
N HIS A 63 -20.70 2.67 -8.08
CA HIS A 63 -21.60 3.69 -8.63
C HIS A 63 -22.92 3.85 -7.83
N ALA A 64 -23.04 3.25 -6.64
CA ALA A 64 -24.23 3.22 -5.81
C ALA A 64 -24.19 4.34 -4.75
N TRP A 65 -23.78 5.54 -5.15
CA TRP A 65 -23.57 6.68 -4.27
C TRP A 65 -24.39 7.90 -4.70
N SER A 66 -24.61 8.83 -3.77
CA SER A 66 -25.07 10.19 -4.10
C SER A 66 -23.88 11.09 -4.43
N ILE A 67 -24.15 12.25 -5.06
CA ILE A 67 -23.09 13.22 -5.40
C ILE A 67 -22.37 13.71 -4.13
N GLU A 68 -23.10 13.93 -3.05
CA GLU A 68 -22.54 14.33 -1.76
C GLU A 68 -21.62 13.23 -1.20
N ARG A 69 -22.01 11.95 -1.37
CA ARG A 69 -21.22 10.82 -0.90
C ARG A 69 -19.92 10.66 -1.70
N VAL A 70 -19.97 10.69 -3.03
CA VAL A 70 -18.73 10.57 -3.84
C VAL A 70 -17.78 11.73 -3.62
N GLN A 71 -18.28 12.94 -3.35
CA GLN A 71 -17.44 14.07 -2.98
C GLN A 71 -16.71 13.85 -1.64
N LEU A 72 -17.39 13.26 -0.65
CA LEU A 72 -16.76 12.87 0.61
C LEU A 72 -15.71 11.78 0.39
N LEU A 73 -16.05 10.74 -0.37
CA LEU A 73 -15.12 9.65 -0.72
C LEU A 73 -13.89 10.19 -1.44
N HIS A 74 -14.06 11.07 -2.42
CA HIS A 74 -12.95 11.72 -3.13
C HIS A 74 -12.01 12.48 -2.18
N LYS A 75 -12.56 13.28 -1.25
CA LYS A 75 -11.74 14.00 -0.25
C LYS A 75 -10.96 13.05 0.65
N ARG A 76 -11.58 11.94 1.08
CA ARG A 76 -10.91 10.89 1.87
C ARG A 76 -9.81 10.20 1.05
N MET A 77 -10.11 9.84 -0.20
CA MET A 77 -9.16 9.25 -1.13
C MET A 77 -7.91 10.14 -1.31
N SER A 78 -8.10 11.45 -1.50
CA SER A 78 -6.97 12.40 -1.58
C SER A 78 -6.15 12.47 -0.28
N LYS A 79 -6.80 12.35 0.89
CA LYS A 79 -6.10 12.35 2.18
C LYS A 79 -5.25 11.09 2.33
N ILE A 80 -5.82 9.92 2.02
CA ILE A 80 -5.12 8.63 2.15
C ILE A 80 -3.98 8.55 1.13
N GLY A 81 -4.19 8.98 -0.11
CA GLY A 81 -3.14 9.00 -1.13
C GLY A 81 -1.91 9.80 -0.67
N ARG A 82 -2.11 10.96 -0.03
CA ARG A 82 -1.00 11.73 0.57
C ARG A 82 -0.33 11.01 1.73
N MET A 83 -1.09 10.28 2.55
CA MET A 83 -0.52 9.47 3.65
C MET A 83 0.32 8.31 3.11
N GLN A 84 -0.13 7.65 2.04
CA GLN A 84 0.62 6.57 1.38
C GLN A 84 1.90 7.09 0.74
N GLU A 85 1.84 8.24 0.06
CA GLU A 85 3.02 8.93 -0.48
C GLU A 85 4.02 9.27 0.63
N GLN A 86 3.54 9.85 1.73
CA GLN A 86 4.39 10.17 2.88
C GLN A 86 5.04 8.93 3.48
N ALA A 87 4.31 7.83 3.61
CA ALA A 87 4.85 6.57 4.11
C ALA A 87 5.96 6.02 3.19
N ILE A 88 5.87 6.24 1.87
CA ILE A 88 6.94 5.87 0.93
C ILE A 88 8.17 6.76 1.15
N LEU A 89 7.99 8.07 1.29
CA LEU A 89 9.10 9.01 1.53
C LEU A 89 9.83 8.72 2.85
N GLU A 90 9.11 8.24 3.87
CA GLU A 90 9.70 7.84 5.15
C GLU A 90 10.60 6.60 5.05
N LEU A 91 10.39 5.73 4.05
CA LEU A 91 11.27 4.60 3.79
C LEU A 91 12.66 5.04 3.30
N ASP A 92 12.73 6.12 2.52
CA ASP A 92 14.01 6.68 2.05
C ASP A 92 14.82 7.31 3.19
N ALA A 93 14.15 7.86 4.20
CA ALA A 93 14.79 8.44 5.38
C ALA A 93 15.57 7.39 6.21
N ASP A 94 15.11 6.14 6.19
CA ASP A 94 15.77 5.00 6.85
C ASP A 94 16.96 4.45 6.04
N GLY A 95 17.28 5.04 4.88
CA GLY A 95 18.25 4.52 3.92
C GLY A 95 17.74 3.28 3.19
N PRO A 96 18.37 2.85 2.08
CA PRO A 96 17.97 1.65 1.36
C PRO A 96 18.10 0.42 2.26
N ALA A 97 17.24 -0.60 2.07
CA ALA A 97 17.44 -1.90 2.69
C ALA A 97 18.89 -2.34 2.44
N ALA A 98 19.67 -2.48 3.52
CA ALA A 98 21.09 -2.82 3.44
C ALA A 98 21.26 -4.00 2.47
N SER A 99 22.23 -3.92 1.57
CA SER A 99 22.41 -4.94 0.53
C SER A 99 22.37 -6.31 1.17
N ILE A 100 21.45 -7.15 0.67
CA ILE A 100 21.36 -8.54 1.09
C ILE A 100 22.70 -9.17 0.68
N SER A 101 23.65 -9.22 1.60
CA SER A 101 24.90 -9.94 1.39
C SER A 101 24.49 -11.39 1.15
N ALA A 102 24.66 -11.85 -0.08
CA ALA A 102 24.36 -13.19 -0.50
C ALA A 102 25.21 -14.17 0.31
N ALA A 103 24.64 -14.69 1.39
CA ALA A 103 25.16 -15.80 2.17
C ALA A 103 24.03 -16.81 2.34
N ALA A 104 23.81 -17.61 1.29
CA ALA A 104 23.30 -18.98 1.32
C ALA A 104 23.44 -19.58 -0.08
#